data_AF-A0A9P0GYL3-F1
#
_entry.id   AF-A0A9P0GYL3-F1
#
_cell.length_a   1.000
_cell.length_b   1.000
_cell.length_c   1.000
_cell.angle_alpha   90.00
_cell.angle_beta   90.00
_cell.angle_gamma   90.00
#
_symmetry.space_group_name_H-M   'P 1'
#
loop_
_entity.id
_entity.type
_entity.pdbx_description
1 polymer ?
#
loop_
_entity_poly.entity_id
_entity_poly.type
_entity_poly.pdbx_seq_one_letter_code
_entity_poly.pdbx_strand_id
1 'polypeptide(L)'
;MEFFGLFQTSLDEATDSWGIKVERVEIKDVRLPVQLQRAMAAEAEAAREARAKVIAAEGEQKASRALREASEVIGDSPAALQLRYLQTLNTISAEKNSTIVFPLPIDMLTYFMKAREAF
;
A
#
# COMPACT_ATOMS: atom_id res chain seq x y z
N MET A 1 -8.31 10.12 -27.33
CA MET A 1 -7.84 10.40 -28.70
C MET A 1 -9.00 10.39 -29.69
N GLU A 2 -9.98 9.49 -29.54
CA GLU A 2 -11.16 9.38 -30.43
C GLU A 2 -12.01 10.65 -30.53
N PHE A 3 -12.25 11.35 -29.41
CA PHE A 3 -13.13 12.53 -29.39
C PHE A 3 -12.64 13.67 -30.31
N PHE A 4 -11.32 13.93 -30.37
CA PHE A 4 -10.74 14.97 -31.22
C PHE A 4 -10.73 14.60 -32.69
N GLY A 5 -10.47 13.33 -33.01
CA GLY A 5 -10.54 12.85 -34.40
C GLY A 5 -11.93 13.01 -34.98
N LEU A 6 -12.97 12.75 -34.18
CA LEU A 6 -14.37 12.91 -34.60
C LEU A 6 -14.70 14.37 -34.94
N PHE A 7 -14.24 15.33 -34.12
CA PHE A 7 -14.43 16.75 -34.41
C PHE A 7 -13.64 17.23 -35.62
N GLN A 8 -12.41 16.74 -35.79
CA GLN A 8 -11.60 17.09 -36.95
C GLN A 8 -12.30 16.65 -38.24
N THR A 9 -12.75 15.40 -38.33
CA THR A 9 -13.44 14.89 -39.52
C THR A 9 -14.73 15.66 -39.79
N SER A 10 -15.55 15.93 -38.75
CA SER A 10 -16.80 16.67 -38.94
C SER A 10 -16.59 18.12 -39.38
N LEU A 11 -15.51 18.77 -38.93
CA LEU A 11 -15.19 20.14 -39.31
C LEU A 11 -14.58 20.20 -40.72
N ASP A 12 -13.67 19.28 -41.05
CA ASP A 12 -13.04 19.18 -42.37
C ASP A 12 -14.11 18.97 -43.47
N GLU A 13 -15.04 18.03 -43.25
CA GLU A 13 -16.15 17.76 -44.16
C GLU A 13 -17.06 18.99 -44.37
N ALA A 14 -17.28 19.79 -43.32
CA ALA A 14 -18.08 21.01 -43.43
C ALA A 14 -17.34 22.14 -44.18
N THR A 15 -16.01 22.21 -44.07
CA THR A 15 -15.19 23.28 -44.65
C THR A 15 -14.60 22.96 -46.03
N ASP A 16 -14.72 21.71 -46.48
CA ASP A 16 -14.27 21.26 -47.81
C ASP A 16 -14.89 22.08 -48.96
N SER A 17 -16.16 22.47 -48.83
CA SER A 17 -16.86 23.31 -49.82
C SER A 17 -16.25 24.71 -49.99
N TRP A 18 -15.46 25.15 -49.01
CA TRP A 18 -14.74 26.43 -49.03
C TRP A 18 -13.25 26.25 -49.37
N GLY A 19 -12.79 25.03 -49.62
CA GLY A 19 -11.38 24.72 -49.93
C GLY A 19 -10.44 24.89 -48.73
N ILE A 20 -10.96 24.80 -47.51
CA ILE A 20 -10.20 24.97 -46.27
C ILE A 20 -9.96 23.59 -45.66
N LYS A 21 -8.69 23.27 -45.38
CA LYS A 21 -8.28 22.01 -44.73
C LYS A 21 -8.02 22.20 -43.24
N VAL A 22 -8.58 21.34 -42.40
CA VAL A 22 -8.48 21.41 -40.93
C VAL A 22 -7.30 20.57 -40.43
N GLU A 23 -6.20 21.24 -40.05
CA GLU A 23 -4.97 20.58 -39.58
C GLU A 23 -5.03 20.12 -38.11
N ARG A 24 -5.73 20.83 -37.23
CA ARG A 24 -5.81 20.51 -35.79
C ARG A 24 -7.04 21.11 -35.13
N VAL A 25 -7.67 20.34 -34.24
CA VAL A 25 -8.76 20.81 -33.38
C VAL A 25 -8.33 20.68 -31.91
N GLU A 26 -8.43 21.77 -31.15
CA GLU A 26 -8.16 21.80 -29.72
C GLU A 26 -9.34 22.43 -28.97
N ILE A 27 -9.68 21.87 -27.81
CA ILE A 27 -10.71 22.43 -26.93
C ILE A 27 -10.05 23.47 -26.03
N LYS A 28 -10.59 24.70 -26.05
CA LYS A 28 -10.00 25.83 -25.33
C LYS A 28 -10.51 26.01 -23.91
N ASP A 29 -11.82 25.93 -23.69
CA ASP A 29 -12.43 26.07 -22.35
C ASP A 29 -13.71 25.22 -22.28
N VAL A 30 -13.88 24.48 -21.19
CA VAL A 30 -15.09 23.70 -20.89
C VAL A 30 -15.58 24.12 -19.52
N ARG A 31 -16.75 24.75 -19.49
CA ARG A 31 -17.37 25.22 -18.25
C ARG A 31 -18.49 24.29 -17.84
N LEU A 32 -18.25 23.57 -16.75
CA LEU A 32 -19.26 22.75 -16.10
C LEU A 32 -20.02 23.60 -15.08
N PRO A 33 -21.35 23.40 -14.89
CA PRO A 33 -22.08 24.03 -13.82
C PRO A 33 -21.47 23.70 -12.45
N VAL A 34 -21.37 24.68 -11.56
CA VAL A 34 -20.73 24.53 -10.23
C VAL A 34 -21.36 23.40 -9.41
N GLN A 35 -22.67 23.20 -9.53
CA GLN A 35 -23.39 22.11 -8.85
C GLN A 35 -22.91 20.73 -9.31
N LEU A 36 -22.71 20.54 -10.61
CA LEU A 36 -22.26 19.27 -11.18
C LEU A 36 -20.79 18.99 -10.87
N GLN A 37 -19.94 20.02 -10.88
CA GLN A 37 -18.54 19.87 -10.44
C GLN A 37 -18.45 19.37 -8.99
N ARG A 38 -19.27 19.93 -8.09
CA ARG A 38 -19.30 19.52 -6.68
C ARG A 38 -19.79 18.08 -6.51
N ALA A 39 -20.87 17.71 -7.21
CA ALA A 39 -21.41 16.36 -7.16
C ALA A 39 -20.40 15.33 -7.69
N MET A 40 -19.76 15.63 -8.83
CA MET A 40 -18.75 14.76 -9.44
C MET A 40 -17.50 14.63 -8.56
N ALA A 41 -17.05 15.71 -7.92
CA ALA A 41 -15.94 15.67 -6.98
C ALA A 41 -16.25 14.82 -5.75
N ALA A 42 -17.46 14.95 -5.19
CA ALA A 42 -17.90 14.14 -4.05
C ALA A 42 -18.00 12.65 -4.40
N GLU A 43 -18.54 12.32 -5.57
CA GLU A 43 -18.61 10.94 -6.06
C GLU A 43 -17.22 10.36 -6.32
N ALA A 44 -16.33 11.13 -6.95
CA ALA A 44 -14.96 10.71 -7.21
C ALA A 44 -14.19 10.44 -5.91
N GLU A 45 -14.34 11.28 -4.88
CA GLU A 45 -13.69 11.07 -3.59
C GLU A 45 -14.26 9.84 -2.88
N ALA A 46 -15.57 9.66 -2.85
CA ALA A 46 -16.20 8.47 -2.26
C ALA A 46 -15.74 7.18 -2.95
N ALA A 47 -15.67 7.18 -4.29
CA ALA A 47 -15.15 6.04 -5.06
C ALA A 47 -13.67 5.78 -4.78
N ARG A 48 -12.86 6.83 -4.61
CA ARG A 48 -11.44 6.72 -4.25
C ARG A 48 -11.26 6.13 -2.86
N GLU A 49 -11.97 6.65 -1.86
CA GLU A 49 -11.92 6.15 -0.49
C GLU A 49 -12.36 4.68 -0.41
N ALA A 50 -13.45 4.33 -1.10
CA ALA A 50 -13.92 2.94 -1.14
C ALA A 50 -12.86 2.01 -1.74
N ARG A 51 -12.25 2.38 -2.86
CA ARG A 51 -11.15 1.60 -3.47
C ARG A 51 -9.94 1.50 -2.55
N ALA A 52 -9.57 2.59 -1.88
CA ALA A 52 -8.45 2.59 -0.95
C ALA A 52 -8.68 1.60 0.21
N LYS A 53 -9.90 1.54 0.77
CA LYS A 53 -10.26 0.57 1.83
C LYS A 53 -10.17 -0.87 1.36
N VAL A 54 -10.63 -1.17 0.14
CA VAL A 54 -10.54 -2.52 -0.44
C VAL A 54 -9.07 -2.93 -0.60
N ILE A 55 -8.25 -2.06 -1.19
CA ILE A 55 -6.82 -2.32 -1.38
C ILE A 55 -6.11 -2.53 -0.03
N ALA A 56 -6.42 -1.73 0.98
CA ALA A 56 -5.85 -1.87 2.31
C ALA A 56 -6.25 -3.21 2.95
N ALA A 57 -7.53 -3.60 2.88
CA ALA A 57 -8.01 -4.87 3.41
C ALA A 57 -7.38 -6.09 2.71
N GLU A 58 -7.23 -6.03 1.38
CA GLU A 58 -6.54 -7.08 0.61
C GLU A 58 -5.05 -7.14 0.96
N GLY A 59 -4.41 -5.99 1.12
CA GLY A 59 -3.01 -5.89 1.56
C GLY A 59 -2.81 -6.52 2.93
N GLU A 60 -3.68 -6.21 3.88
CA GLU A 60 -3.65 -6.75 5.25
C GLU A 60 -3.84 -8.28 5.24
N GLN A 61 -4.78 -8.78 4.43
CA GLN A 61 -5.01 -10.22 4.31
C GLN A 61 -3.78 -10.93 3.73
N LYS A 62 -3.14 -10.37 2.70
CA LYS A 62 -1.91 -10.93 2.12
C LYS A 62 -0.76 -10.92 3.12
N ALA A 63 -0.57 -9.81 3.83
CA ALA A 63 0.45 -9.68 4.87
C ALA A 63 0.23 -10.71 5.99
N SER A 64 -1.01 -10.85 6.48
CA SER A 64 -1.38 -11.83 7.51
C SER A 64 -1.08 -13.27 7.10
N ARG A 65 -1.37 -13.63 5.84
CA ARG A 65 -1.06 -14.98 5.31
C ARG A 65 0.44 -15.23 5.26
N ALA A 66 1.21 -14.29 4.75
CA ALA A 66 2.67 -14.41 4.67
C ALA A 66 3.31 -14.51 6.07
N LEU A 67 2.80 -13.72 7.04
CA LEU A 67 3.26 -13.81 8.43
C LEU A 67 2.94 -15.17 9.05
N ARG A 68 1.74 -15.72 8.80
CA ARG A 68 1.37 -17.05 9.29
C ARG A 68 2.30 -18.13 8.75
N GLU A 69 2.54 -18.13 7.44
CA GLU A 69 3.45 -19.06 6.79
C GLU A 69 4.87 -18.94 7.36
N ALA A 70 5.39 -17.72 7.53
CA ALA A 70 6.67 -17.49 8.16
C ALA A 70 6.72 -18.02 9.62
N SER A 71 5.64 -17.84 10.38
CA SER A 71 5.52 -18.38 11.73
C SER A 71 5.50 -19.91 11.77
N GLU A 72 4.79 -20.56 10.84
CA GLU A 72 4.77 -22.03 10.70
C GLU A 72 6.18 -22.56 10.42
N VAL A 73 6.87 -21.98 9.43
CA VAL A 73 8.25 -22.36 9.06
C VAL A 73 9.25 -22.16 10.22
N ILE A 74 9.10 -21.09 10.99
CA ILE A 74 9.94 -20.84 12.16
C ILE A 74 9.61 -21.82 13.29
N GLY A 75 8.34 -22.20 13.44
CA GLY A 75 7.88 -23.18 14.43
C GLY A 75 8.44 -24.58 14.19
N ASP A 76 8.66 -24.97 12.94
CA ASP A 76 9.20 -26.29 12.57
C ASP A 76 10.64 -26.52 13.08
N SER A 77 11.41 -25.46 13.35
CA SER A 77 12.78 -25.57 13.85
C SER A 77 13.03 -24.64 15.04
N PRO A 78 13.21 -25.17 16.26
CA PRO A 78 13.55 -24.36 17.44
C PRO A 78 14.82 -23.51 17.28
N ALA A 79 15.77 -23.96 16.45
CA ALA A 79 16.99 -23.21 16.15
C ALA A 79 16.72 -21.93 15.33
N ALA A 80 15.62 -21.87 14.57
CA ALA A 80 15.25 -20.70 13.77
C ALA A 80 14.89 -19.49 14.65
N LEU A 81 14.18 -19.72 15.76
CA LEU A 81 13.90 -18.67 16.76
C LEU A 81 15.18 -18.13 17.39
N GLN A 82 16.12 -19.02 17.71
CA GLN A 82 17.41 -18.61 18.30
C GLN A 82 18.25 -17.79 17.30
N LEU A 83 18.30 -18.19 16.03
CA LEU A 83 18.96 -17.40 14.98
C LEU A 83 18.31 -16.03 14.79
N ARG A 84 16.97 -15.97 14.79
CA ARG A 84 16.24 -14.70 14.68
C ARG A 84 16.52 -13.79 15.89
N TYR A 85 16.58 -14.37 17.09
CA TYR A 85 16.97 -13.64 18.30
C TYR A 85 18.39 -13.05 18.18
N LEU A 86 19.37 -13.82 17.73
CA LEU A 86 20.74 -13.35 17.49
C LEU A 86 20.81 -12.26 16.42
N GLN A 87 20.02 -12.38 15.34
CA GLN A 87 19.91 -11.33 14.31
C GLN A 87 19.34 -10.03 14.88
N THR A 88 18.25 -10.11 15.66
CA THR A 88 17.67 -8.94 16.33
C THR A 88 18.68 -8.27 17.26
N LEU A 89 19.45 -9.05 18.03
CA LEU A 89 20.52 -8.52 18.86
C LEU A 89 21.61 -7.81 18.05
N ASN A 90 22.00 -8.36 16.90
CA ASN A 90 22.98 -7.73 16.02
C ASN A 90 22.43 -6.40 15.44
N THR A 91 21.16 -6.36 15.05
CA THR A 91 20.50 -5.13 14.57
C THR A 91 20.45 -4.06 15.65
N ILE A 92 20.04 -4.42 16.88
CA ILE A 92 20.00 -3.49 18.02
C ILE A 92 21.41 -3.02 18.39
N SER A 93 22.41 -3.89 18.34
CA SER A 93 23.81 -3.52 18.64
C SER A 93 24.42 -2.60 17.59
N ALA A 94 23.93 -2.63 16.34
CA ALA A 94 24.37 -1.74 15.27
C ALA A 94 23.79 -0.32 15.42
N GLU A 95 22.56 -0.19 15.93
CA GLU A 95 21.98 1.09 16.33
C GLU A 95 22.56 1.51 17.69
N LYS A 96 23.57 2.40 17.68
CA LYS A 96 24.33 2.90 18.85
C LYS A 96 23.46 3.46 20.02
N ASN A 97 22.76 2.62 20.78
CA ASN A 97 22.00 3.01 21.95
C ASN A 97 22.34 2.07 23.13
N SER A 98 23.10 2.62 24.09
CA SER A 98 23.86 1.88 25.13
C SER A 98 23.01 1.22 26.23
N THR A 99 21.68 1.16 26.08
CA THR A 99 20.77 0.53 27.05
C THR A 99 20.08 -0.66 26.41
N ILE A 100 20.67 -1.84 26.58
CA ILE A 100 20.07 -3.11 26.15
C ILE A 100 19.06 -3.54 27.22
N VAL A 101 17.77 -3.33 26.96
CA VAL A 101 16.71 -3.92 27.79
C VAL A 101 16.60 -5.39 27.40
N PHE A 102 17.03 -6.27 28.30
CA PHE A 102 17.04 -7.71 28.10
C PHE A 102 15.73 -8.31 28.61
N PRO A 103 14.77 -8.69 27.74
CA PRO A 103 13.65 -9.50 28.19
C PRO A 103 14.18 -10.91 28.48
N LEU A 104 14.44 -11.21 29.75
CA LEU A 104 14.81 -12.57 30.15
C LEU A 104 13.60 -13.50 29.92
N PRO A 105 13.78 -14.61 29.19
CA PRO A 105 12.72 -15.61 29.03
C PRO A 105 12.22 -16.09 30.39
N ILE A 106 10.91 -16.15 30.56
CA ILE A 106 10.27 -16.61 31.81
C ILE A 106 10.70 -18.05 32.12
N ASP A 107 11.08 -18.83 31.10
CA ASP A 107 11.63 -20.18 31.22
C ASP A 107 12.97 -20.23 31.99
N MET A 108 13.80 -19.20 31.88
CA MET A 108 15.04 -19.08 32.68
C MET A 108 14.75 -18.67 34.13
N LEU A 109 13.75 -17.80 34.32
CA LEU A 109 13.26 -17.39 35.65
C LEU A 109 12.65 -18.57 36.41
N THR A 110 11.90 -19.44 35.75
CA THR A 110 11.32 -20.64 36.38
C THR A 110 12.37 -21.65 36.80
N TYR A 111 13.47 -21.80 36.04
CA TYR A 111 14.62 -22.61 36.47
C TYR A 111 15.27 -22.06 37.75
N PHE A 112 15.47 -20.73 37.83
CA PHE A 112 16.00 -20.07 39.03
C PHE A 112 15.04 -20.14 40.23
N MET A 113 13.72 -20.05 40.01
CA MET A 113 12.74 -20.20 41.09
C MET A 113 12.68 -21.65 41.62
N LYS A 114 12.66 -22.65 40.74
CA LYS A 114 12.72 -24.07 41.14
C LYS A 114 14.00 -24.43 41.88
N ALA A 115 15.14 -23.88 41.48
CA ALA A 115 16.42 -24.10 42.17
C ALA A 115 16.42 -23.54 43.60
N ARG A 116 15.61 -22.50 43.89
CA ARG A 116 15.46 -21.91 45.22
C ARG A 116 14.50 -22.70 46.12
N GLU A 117 13.56 -23.44 45.57
CA GLU A 117 12.64 -24.31 46.33
C GLU A 117 13.26 -25.67 46.68
N ALA A 118 14.41 -26.01 46.09
CA ALA A 118 15.13 -27.27 46.34
C ALA A 118 16.21 -27.16 47.45
N PHE A 119 16.25 -26.04 48.17
CA PHE A 119 17.10 -25.77 49.33
C PHE A 119 16.26 -25.20 50.47
#